data_AF-A0A5C1VCB6-F1
#
_entry.id   AF-A0A5C1VCB6-F1
#
_cell.length_a   1.000
_cell.length_b   1.000
_cell.length_c   1.000
_cell.angle_alpha   90.00
_cell.angle_beta   90.00
_cell.angle_gamma   90.00
#
_symmetry.space_group_name_H-M   'P 1'
#
loop_
_entity.id
_entity.type
_entity.pdbx_description
1 polymer ?
#
loop_
_entity_poly.entity_id
_entity_poly.type
_entity_poly.pdbx_seq_one_letter_code
_entity_poly.pdbx_strand_id
1 'polypeptide(L)'
;MLKICTNYTNYLLLPKIVTALRKKYIPCSATLIKDNGKLNPWFVTGFVDGEGCFNIWIAKSKSNLIGWQVQARLIIEVHAKDLDLLKDIQAFFGGKGTITFNRKAARYSMVGLNDLNNIVIPCSATF
;
A
#
# COMPACT_ATOMS: atom_id res chain seq x y z
N MET A 1 -57.42 18.60 24.34
CA MET A 1 -58.21 17.83 23.35
C MET A 1 -57.44 17.83 22.03
N LEU A 2 -56.57 16.84 21.84
CA LEU A 2 -55.86 16.58 20.59
C LEU A 2 -56.82 15.86 19.63
N LYS A 3 -56.88 16.28 18.37
CA LYS A 3 -57.31 15.42 17.26
C LYS A 3 -56.35 15.57 16.09
N ILE A 4 -55.71 14.44 15.80
CA ILE A 4 -54.82 14.11 14.69
C ILE A 4 -55.69 13.81 13.45
N CYS A 5 -55.25 14.20 12.25
CA CYS A 5 -55.50 13.52 10.96
C CYS A 5 -54.57 14.16 9.89
N THR A 6 -53.42 13.54 9.61
CA THR A 6 -53.15 12.74 8.38
C THR A 6 -53.14 13.54 7.07
N ASN A 7 -51.97 13.66 6.42
CA ASN A 7 -51.60 12.70 5.37
C ASN A 7 -50.26 13.03 4.71
N TYR A 8 -49.54 11.94 4.48
CA TYR A 8 -48.38 11.79 3.63
C TYR A 8 -48.67 12.31 2.23
N THR A 9 -47.92 13.30 1.76
CA THR A 9 -47.64 13.52 0.33
C THR A 9 -46.58 14.60 0.21
N ASN A 10 -45.31 14.19 0.15
CA ASN A 10 -44.29 14.81 -0.70
C ASN A 10 -42.93 14.10 -0.54
N TYR A 11 -42.92 12.78 -0.79
CA TYR A 11 -41.68 12.02 -0.98
C TYR A 11 -41.16 12.06 -2.44
N LEU A 12 -41.70 12.95 -3.30
CA LEU A 12 -41.34 13.04 -4.72
C LEU A 12 -40.37 14.19 -5.07
N LEU A 13 -39.91 14.97 -4.10
CA LEU A 13 -38.85 15.98 -4.32
C LEU A 13 -37.43 15.48 -3.97
N LEU A 14 -37.28 14.21 -3.61
CA LEU A 14 -36.00 13.61 -3.23
C LEU A 14 -35.21 12.86 -4.33
N PRO A 15 -35.60 12.76 -5.63
CA PRO A 15 -34.69 12.15 -6.61
C PRO A 15 -33.70 13.16 -7.21
N LYS A 16 -34.03 14.46 -7.25
CA LYS A 16 -33.18 15.48 -7.89
C LYS A 16 -31.94 15.85 -7.06
N ILE A 17 -32.08 15.92 -5.73
CA ILE A 17 -30.98 16.24 -4.81
C ILE A 17 -29.98 15.07 -4.73
N VAL A 18 -30.48 13.83 -4.64
CA VAL A 18 -29.63 12.63 -4.58
C VAL A 18 -28.87 12.41 -5.89
N THR A 19 -29.47 12.72 -7.04
CA THR A 19 -28.81 12.59 -8.34
C THR A 19 -27.76 13.69 -8.57
N ALA A 20 -27.94 14.90 -8.02
CA ALA A 20 -26.95 15.97 -8.08
C ALA A 20 -25.69 15.68 -7.24
N LEU A 21 -25.84 15.00 -6.10
CA LEU A 21 -24.71 14.57 -5.27
C LEU A 21 -23.90 13.42 -5.88
N ARG A 22 -24.46 12.69 -6.85
CA ARG A 22 -23.77 11.58 -7.53
C ARG A 22 -22.77 12.02 -8.61
N LYS A 23 -22.82 13.28 -9.07
CA LYS A 23 -21.84 13.84 -10.03
C LYS A 23 -20.65 14.55 -9.39
N LYS A 24 -20.51 14.49 -8.07
CA LYS A 24 -19.38 15.07 -7.33
C LYS A 24 -18.77 14.10 -6.32
N TYR A 25 -18.79 12.80 -6.62
CA TYR A 25 -17.83 11.88 -6.01
C TYR A 25 -16.62 11.82 -6.95
N ILE A 26 -15.76 12.83 -6.85
CA ILE A 26 -14.38 12.70 -7.32
C ILE A 26 -13.80 11.61 -6.41
N PRO A 27 -13.29 10.47 -6.92
CA PRO A 27 -12.57 9.56 -6.07
C PRO A 27 -11.38 10.34 -5.51
N CYS A 28 -11.46 10.72 -4.24
CA CYS A 28 -10.41 11.41 -3.51
C CYS A 28 -9.26 10.40 -3.33
N SER A 29 -8.49 10.14 -4.38
CA SER A 29 -7.19 9.41 -4.31
C SER A 29 -6.60 9.04 -5.67
N ALA A 30 -7.38 8.68 -6.70
CA ALA A 30 -6.81 8.00 -7.88
C ALA A 30 -5.78 8.86 -8.67
N THR A 31 -5.94 10.18 -8.70
CA THR A 31 -5.02 11.11 -9.36
C THR A 31 -3.87 11.58 -8.46
N LEU A 32 -3.85 11.24 -7.17
CA LEU A 32 -2.84 11.69 -6.20
C LEU A 32 -1.72 10.67 -5.94
N ILE A 33 -1.84 9.46 -6.50
CA ILE A 33 -0.89 8.36 -6.27
C ILE A 33 0.35 8.50 -7.15
N LYS A 34 0.18 9.05 -8.36
CA LYS A 34 1.26 9.25 -9.33
C LYS A 34 1.33 10.71 -9.76
N ASP A 35 2.42 11.39 -9.39
CA ASP A 35 2.77 12.71 -9.93
C ASP A 35 3.92 12.55 -10.94
N ASN A 36 3.74 13.03 -12.16
CA ASN A 36 4.71 12.87 -13.28
C ASN A 36 5.16 11.40 -13.52
N GLY A 37 4.30 10.43 -13.23
CA GLY A 37 4.60 9.00 -13.37
C GLY A 37 5.39 8.39 -12.20
N LYS A 38 5.68 9.15 -11.14
CA LYS A 38 6.36 8.68 -9.92
C LYS A 38 5.35 8.47 -8.80
N LEU A 39 5.53 7.40 -8.02
CA LEU A 39 4.73 7.15 -6.83
C LEU A 39 4.97 8.22 -5.76
N ASN A 40 3.90 8.67 -5.11
CA ASN A 40 3.99 9.56 -3.97
C ASN A 40 4.74 8.85 -2.81
N PRO A 41 5.81 9.44 -2.25
CA PRO A 41 6.55 8.84 -1.14
C PRO A 41 5.66 8.49 0.07
N TRP A 42 4.71 9.35 0.43
CA TRP A 42 3.80 9.11 1.57
C TRP A 42 2.88 7.91 1.34
N PHE A 43 2.51 7.66 0.09
CA PHE A 43 1.74 6.47 -0.26
C PHE A 43 2.59 5.21 -0.09
N VAL A 44 3.84 5.21 -0.58
CA VAL A 44 4.74 4.05 -0.43
C VAL A 44 4.99 3.75 1.05
N THR A 45 5.22 4.78 1.87
CA THR A 45 5.39 4.63 3.32
C THR A 45 4.17 4.01 3.98
N GLY A 46 2.97 4.56 3.75
CA GLY A 46 1.74 4.01 4.34
C GLY A 46 1.39 2.62 3.82
N PHE A 47 1.73 2.31 2.57
CA PHE A 47 1.55 0.99 2.00
C PHE A 47 2.50 -0.04 2.62
N VAL A 48 3.77 0.33 2.83
CA VAL A 48 4.74 -0.52 3.51
C VAL A 48 4.39 -0.71 4.99
N ASP A 49 3.80 0.28 5.64
CA ASP A 49 3.32 0.16 7.02
C ASP A 49 2.13 -0.82 7.14
N GLY A 50 1.25 -0.85 6.13
CA GLY A 50 0.09 -1.76 6.10
C GLY A 50 0.39 -3.19 5.62
N GLU A 51 1.15 -3.34 4.54
CA GLU A 51 1.37 -4.63 3.83
C GLU A 51 2.84 -5.11 3.91
N GLY A 52 3.74 -4.29 4.45
CA GLY A 52 5.15 -4.61 4.55
C GLY A 52 5.48 -5.46 5.79
N CYS A 53 6.40 -6.39 5.59
CA CYS A 53 6.94 -7.26 6.62
C CYS A 53 8.46 -7.09 6.68
N PHE A 54 8.96 -6.62 7.82
CA PHE A 54 10.38 -6.58 8.12
C PHE A 54 10.76 -7.81 8.95
N ASN A 55 11.61 -8.68 8.42
CA ASN A 55 12.09 -9.83 9.17
C ASN A 55 13.61 -9.98 9.11
N ILE A 56 14.17 -10.57 10.17
CA ILE A 56 15.57 -10.94 10.25
C ILE A 56 15.64 -12.45 10.07
N TRP A 57 16.33 -12.88 9.02
CA TRP A 57 16.59 -14.28 8.75
C TRP A 57 17.97 -14.67 9.23
N ILE A 58 18.01 -15.72 10.04
CA ILE A 58 19.24 -16.25 10.63
C ILE A 58 19.36 -17.71 10.22
N ALA A 59 20.46 -18.07 9.58
CA ALA A 59 20.74 -19.44 9.17
C ALA A 59 22.19 -19.83 9.44
N LYS A 60 22.44 -21.12 9.63
CA LYS A 60 23.81 -21.64 9.72
C LYS A 60 24.45 -21.59 8.34
N SER A 61 25.65 -21.02 8.25
CA SER A 61 26.44 -21.03 7.02
C SER A 61 27.88 -21.39 7.33
N LYS A 62 28.36 -22.46 6.69
CA LYS A 62 29.76 -22.91 6.78
C LYS A 62 30.73 -21.96 6.07
N SER A 63 30.22 -21.06 5.21
CA SER A 63 31.06 -20.11 4.47
C SER A 63 31.47 -18.90 5.30
N ASN A 64 30.75 -18.61 6.38
CA ASN A 64 31.01 -17.44 7.22
C ASN A 64 31.92 -17.82 8.38
N LEU A 65 32.85 -16.95 8.74
CA LEU A 65 33.80 -17.17 9.84
C LEU A 65 33.11 -17.49 11.18
N ILE A 66 31.98 -16.83 11.43
CA ILE A 66 31.15 -17.02 12.63
C ILE A 66 30.23 -18.26 12.55
N GLY A 67 30.14 -18.95 11.40
CA GLY A 67 29.26 -20.09 11.19
C GLY A 67 27.77 -19.77 10.98
N TRP A 68 27.41 -18.48 11.00
CA TRP A 68 26.04 -17.98 10.86
C TRP A 68 25.95 -16.91 9.78
N GLN A 69 24.80 -16.85 9.12
CA GLN A 69 24.43 -15.82 8.16
C GLN A 69 23.18 -15.12 8.68
N VAL A 70 23.27 -13.80 8.78
CA VAL A 70 22.16 -12.93 9.20
C VAL A 70 21.79 -12.05 8.01
N GLN A 71 20.51 -12.00 7.68
CA GLN A 71 19.98 -11.15 6.61
C GLN A 71 18.75 -10.40 7.11
N ALA A 72 18.77 -9.07 7.02
CA ALA A 72 17.56 -8.27 7.16
C ALA A 72 16.82 -8.25 5.81
N ARG A 73 15.51 -8.45 5.84
CA ARG A 73 14.67 -8.46 4.65
C ARG A 73 13.42 -7.62 4.85
N LEU A 74 13.06 -6.89 3.80
CA LEU A 74 11.76 -6.27 3.62
C LEU A 74 10.99 -7.09 2.60
N ILE A 75 9.82 -7.56 2.97
CA ILE A 75 8.94 -8.38 2.14
C ILE A 75 7.59 -7.70 2.06
N ILE A 76 7.04 -7.54 0.86
CA ILE A 76 5.68 -7.07 0.64
C ILE A 76 4.99 -8.15 -0.19
N GLU A 77 3.90 -8.71 0.32
CA GLU A 77 3.17 -9.79 -0.36
C GLU A 77 1.70 -9.40 -0.53
N VAL A 78 1.28 -9.28 -1.79
CA VAL A 78 -0.08 -8.87 -2.16
C VAL A 78 -0.68 -9.83 -3.17
N HIS A 79 -1.96 -9.66 -3.49
CA HIS A 79 -2.61 -10.47 -4.51
C HIS A 79 -1.98 -10.25 -5.89
N ALA A 80 -1.97 -11.28 -6.74
CA ALA A 80 -1.36 -11.22 -8.09
C ALA A 80 -1.97 -10.17 -9.03
N LYS A 81 -3.11 -9.55 -8.65
CA LYS A 81 -3.75 -8.46 -9.41
C LYS A 81 -2.96 -7.16 -9.29
N ASP A 82 -2.25 -6.99 -8.19
CA ASP A 82 -1.50 -5.77 -7.85
C ASP A 82 -0.01 -5.91 -8.20
N LEU A 83 0.31 -6.79 -9.14
CA LEU A 83 1.69 -7.00 -9.62
C LEU A 83 2.30 -5.72 -10.19
N ASP A 84 1.50 -4.92 -10.91
CA ASP A 84 1.99 -3.67 -11.50
C ASP A 84 2.31 -2.62 -10.43
N LEU A 85 1.57 -2.62 -9.31
CA LEU A 85 1.88 -1.78 -8.15
C LEU A 85 3.23 -2.16 -7.54
N LEU A 86 3.53 -3.46 -7.43
CA LEU A 86 4.83 -3.91 -6.93
C LEU A 86 5.99 -3.51 -7.86
N LYS A 87 5.78 -3.49 -9.19
CA LYS A 87 6.77 -2.98 -10.15
C LYS A 87 7.01 -1.48 -9.98
N ASP A 88 5.95 -0.71 -9.77
CA ASP A 88 6.07 0.72 -9.49
C ASP A 88 6.83 0.97 -8.18
N ILE A 89 6.58 0.16 -7.14
CA ILE A 89 7.30 0.22 -5.85
C ILE A 89 8.78 -0.17 -6.04
N GLN A 90 9.07 -1.20 -6.82
CA GLN A 90 10.45 -1.58 -7.17
C GLN A 90 11.16 -0.44 -7.89
N ALA A 91 10.49 0.22 -8.83
CA ALA A 91 11.02 1.40 -9.52
C ALA A 91 11.24 2.58 -8.57
N PHE A 92 10.35 2.80 -7.60
CA PHE A 92 10.51 3.81 -6.54
C PHE A 92 11.79 3.59 -5.72
N PHE A 93 12.14 2.33 -5.45
CA PHE A 93 13.39 1.96 -4.76
C PHE A 93 14.62 1.88 -5.68
N GLY A 94 14.57 2.52 -6.85
CA GLY A 94 15.69 2.56 -7.80
C GLY A 94 15.94 1.25 -8.53
N GLY A 95 14.91 0.41 -8.68
CA GLY A 95 15.01 -0.90 -9.35
C GLY A 95 15.63 -2.00 -8.50
N LYS A 96 15.82 -1.75 -7.20
CA LYS A 96 16.39 -2.73 -6.25
C LYS A 96 15.34 -3.73 -5.76
N GLY A 97 15.80 -4.88 -5.30
CA GLY A 97 14.95 -5.96 -4.83
C GLY A 97 14.41 -6.86 -5.94
N THR A 98 13.78 -7.96 -5.55
CA THR A 98 13.32 -9.03 -6.43
C THR A 98 11.81 -9.19 -6.30
N ILE A 99 11.11 -9.24 -7.44
CA ILE A 99 9.69 -9.60 -7.49
C ILE A 99 9.57 -11.05 -7.91
N THR A 100 8.86 -11.84 -7.10
CA THR A 100 8.43 -13.20 -7.44
C THR A 100 6.91 -13.24 -7.43
N PHE A 101 6.27 -13.95 -8.36
CA PHE A 101 4.81 -14.00 -8.40
C PHE A 101 4.33 -15.38 -8.82
N ASN A 102 3.17 -15.74 -8.28
CA ASN A 102 2.43 -16.96 -8.56
C ASN A 102 1.02 -16.57 -9.05
N ARG A 103 0.17 -17.55 -9.36
CA ARG A 103 -1.20 -17.30 -9.84
C ARG A 103 -2.09 -16.51 -8.87
N LYS A 104 -1.77 -16.52 -7.56
CA LYS A 104 -2.61 -15.93 -6.50
C LYS A 104 -1.95 -14.73 -5.82
N ALA A 105 -0.63 -14.74 -5.68
CA ALA A 105 0.10 -13.74 -4.91
C ALA A 105 1.34 -13.27 -5.68
N ALA A 106 1.71 -12.02 -5.47
CA ALA A 106 2.95 -11.43 -5.90
C ALA A 106 3.71 -10.93 -4.67
N ARG A 107 5.01 -11.19 -4.62
CA ARG A 107 5.89 -10.90 -3.50
C ARG A 107 7.08 -10.09 -3.98
N TYR A 108 7.23 -8.90 -3.44
CA TYR A 108 8.44 -8.10 -3.53
C TYR A 108 9.33 -8.39 -2.32
N SER A 109 10.62 -8.63 -2.55
CA SER A 109 11.61 -8.93 -1.49
C SER A 109 12.88 -8.13 -1.72
N MET A 110 13.31 -7.39 -0.71
CA MET A 110 14.59 -6.70 -0.68
C MET A 110 15.44 -7.28 0.45
N VAL A 111 16.67 -7.66 0.15
CA VAL A 111 17.59 -8.32 1.09
C VAL A 111 18.91 -7.57 1.10
N GLY A 112 19.43 -7.28 2.30
CA GLY A 112 20.76 -6.70 2.46
C GLY A 112 20.76 -5.34 3.15
N LEU A 113 21.70 -5.15 4.08
CA LEU A 113 21.77 -3.93 4.90
C LEU A 113 21.96 -2.66 4.06
N ASN A 114 22.79 -2.72 3.01
CA ASN A 114 23.07 -1.57 2.14
C ASN A 114 21.83 -1.11 1.37
N ASP A 115 20.94 -2.03 1.03
CA ASP A 115 19.71 -1.71 0.32
C ASP A 115 18.61 -1.24 1.28
N LEU A 116 18.54 -1.82 2.48
CA LEU A 116 17.56 -1.42 3.50
C LEU A 116 17.89 -0.08 4.18
N ASN A 117 19.15 0.28 4.34
CA ASN A 117 19.56 1.52 5.02
C ASN A 117 19.01 2.79 4.34
N ASN A 118 18.78 2.76 3.03
CA ASN A 118 18.24 3.89 2.29
C ASN A 118 16.70 4.01 2.36
N ILE A 119 16.01 3.01 2.92
CA ILE A 119 14.56 2.82 2.75
C ILE A 119 13.83 2.71 4.09
N VAL A 120 14.41 2.02 5.07
CA VAL A 120 13.67 1.59 6.27
C VAL A 120 13.85 2.52 7.46
N ILE A 121 14.94 3.30 7.50
CA ILE A 121 15.28 4.12 8.66
C ILE A 121 14.59 5.51 8.69
N PRO A 122 14.17 6.15 7.57
CA PRO A 122 13.44 7.42 7.67
C PRO A 122 11.99 7.27 8.14
N CYS A 123 11.40 6.07 8.05
CA CYS A 123 9.98 5.83 8.28
C CYS A 123 9.57 5.89 9.77
N SER A 124 10.45 5.49 10.69
CA SER A 124 10.15 5.39 12.14
C SER A 124 10.91 6.37 13.03
N ALA A 125 11.81 7.18 12.45
CA ALA A 125 12.73 8.03 13.20
C ALA A 125 12.44 9.54 13.13
N THR A 126 11.28 9.95 12.58
CA THR A 126 10.87 11.37 12.61
C THR A 126 9.86 11.57 13.74
N PHE A 127 10.36 11.75 14.96
CA PHE A 127 9.63 12.34 16.09
C PHE A 127 10.19 13.73 16.37
#